data_AF-A0A7C0UHU8-F1
#
_entry.id   AF-A0A7C0UHU8-F1
#
_cell.length_a   1.000
_cell.length_b   1.000
_cell.length_c   1.000
_cell.angle_alpha   90.00
_cell.angle_beta   90.00
_cell.angle_gamma   90.00
#
_symmetry.space_group_name_H-M   'P 1'
#
loop_
_entity.id
_entity.type
_entity.pdbx_description
1 polymer ?
#
loop_
_entity_poly.entity_id
_entity_poly.type
_entity_poly.pdbx_seq_one_letter_code
_entity_poly.pdbx_strand_id
1 'polypeptide(L)'
;GLSRILLGSDKLRQAVIDMREFSIPITINRFCEMIDADLITGENFASTPLLGYTVVDSLELVLNVPSFDYVKLYGATTQRAAIFTKVYYGRSPMVAIKAMQAGMGGLRPALVVFHGTKKVDQLGLEIARRENIPLALTRIEDIEELIKRLRSIR
;
A
#
# COMPACT_ATOMS: atom_id res chain seq x y z
N GLY A 1 -3.51 3.43 21.65
CA GLY A 1 -2.67 2.26 21.97
C GLY A 1 -1.59 2.12 20.92
N LEU A 2 -0.52 1.38 21.22
CA LEU A 2 0.63 0.94 20.38
C LEU A 2 0.85 1.58 18.98
N SER A 3 -0.14 1.57 18.09
CA SER A 3 -0.16 2.32 16.81
C SER A 3 0.27 3.79 16.94
N ARG A 4 -0.02 4.41 18.10
CA ARG A 4 0.27 5.80 18.42
C ARG A 4 1.77 6.13 18.55
N ILE A 5 2.58 5.13 18.91
CA ILE A 5 4.05 5.24 19.09
C ILE A 5 4.77 4.83 17.79
N LEU A 6 4.21 3.86 17.06
CA LEU A 6 4.81 3.28 15.85
C LEU A 6 4.77 4.22 14.63
N LEU A 7 3.73 5.07 14.52
CA LEU A 7 3.52 5.92 13.35
C LEU A 7 4.38 7.20 13.31
N GLY A 8 5.23 7.47 14.30
CA GLY A 8 6.14 8.62 14.23
C GLY A 8 5.45 9.98 14.28
N SER A 9 5.92 10.93 13.45
CA SER A 9 5.54 12.35 13.48
C SER A 9 4.03 12.57 13.34
N ASP A 10 3.52 13.68 13.88
CA ASP A 10 2.08 13.99 13.82
C ASP A 10 1.54 14.05 12.38
N LYS A 11 2.39 14.47 11.42
CA LYS A 11 2.05 14.51 10.00
C LYS A 11 1.83 13.11 9.42
N LEU A 12 2.71 12.15 9.74
CA LEU A 12 2.52 10.78 9.27
C LEU A 12 1.25 10.17 9.85
N ARG A 13 0.90 10.52 11.09
CA ARG A 13 -0.36 10.08 11.72
C ARG A 13 -1.61 10.66 11.06
N GLN A 14 -1.51 11.83 10.42
CA GLN A 14 -2.60 12.40 9.63
C GLN A 14 -2.72 11.72 8.26
N ALA A 15 -1.59 11.34 7.66
CA ALA A 15 -1.56 10.65 6.36
C ALA A 15 -2.01 9.19 6.43
N VAL A 16 -1.76 8.48 7.53
CA VAL A 16 -2.17 7.07 7.69
C VAL A 16 -3.62 7.00 8.14
N ILE A 17 -4.47 6.46 7.27
CA ILE A 17 -5.91 6.28 7.50
C ILE A 17 -6.15 5.07 8.40
N ASP A 18 -5.47 3.95 8.12
CA ASP A 18 -5.59 2.71 8.89
C ASP A 18 -4.35 1.84 8.71
N MET A 19 -4.00 1.06 9.73
CA MET A 19 -2.87 0.14 9.70
C MET A 19 -3.16 -1.04 10.61
N ARG A 20 -2.88 -2.25 10.14
CA ARG A 20 -3.10 -3.46 10.93
C ARG A 20 -2.12 -4.56 10.56
N GLU A 21 -1.68 -5.28 11.60
CA GLU A 21 -0.93 -6.54 11.48
C GLU A 21 -1.89 -7.73 11.54
N PHE A 22 -1.59 -8.79 10.80
CA PHE A 22 -2.34 -10.04 10.82
C PHE A 22 -1.65 -11.06 11.72
N SER A 23 -2.44 -11.79 12.51
CA SER A 23 -1.95 -12.95 13.27
C SER A 23 -1.77 -14.18 12.40
N ILE A 24 -2.53 -14.28 11.30
CA ILE A 24 -2.49 -15.36 10.33
C ILE A 24 -2.18 -14.75 8.95
N PRO A 25 -1.15 -15.23 8.22
CA PRO A 25 -0.85 -14.72 6.90
C PRO A 25 -1.99 -14.97 5.90
N ILE A 26 -2.25 -14.00 5.03
CA ILE A 26 -3.22 -14.10 3.92
C ILE A 26 -2.48 -13.93 2.58
N THR A 27 -2.82 -14.71 1.56
CA THR A 27 -2.16 -14.56 0.25
C THR A 27 -2.58 -13.27 -0.46
N ILE A 28 -1.74 -12.74 -1.35
CA ILE A 28 -2.08 -11.57 -2.18
C ILE A 28 -3.40 -11.78 -2.92
N ASN A 29 -3.60 -12.94 -3.55
CA ASN A 29 -4.84 -13.21 -4.28
C ASN A 29 -6.07 -13.12 -3.36
N ARG A 30 -6.02 -13.79 -2.20
CA ARG A 30 -7.13 -13.78 -1.25
C ARG A 30 -7.37 -12.38 -0.68
N PHE A 31 -6.30 -11.64 -0.43
CA PHE A 31 -6.38 -10.25 0.01
C PHE A 31 -7.09 -9.38 -1.05
N CYS A 32 -6.68 -9.47 -2.31
CA CYS A 32 -7.28 -8.76 -3.43
C CYS A 32 -8.78 -9.10 -3.59
N GLU A 33 -9.16 -10.38 -3.50
CA GLU A 33 -10.58 -10.79 -3.52
C GLU A 33 -11.38 -10.10 -2.40
N MET A 34 -10.86 -10.05 -1.17
CA MET A 34 -11.57 -9.48 -0.03
C MET A 34 -11.81 -7.97 -0.15
N ILE A 35 -10.95 -7.25 -0.88
CA ILE A 35 -11.08 -5.81 -1.13
C ILE A 35 -11.59 -5.48 -2.54
N ASP A 36 -12.13 -6.47 -3.25
CA ASP A 36 -12.61 -6.35 -4.63
C ASP A 36 -11.60 -5.64 -5.54
N ALA A 37 -10.36 -6.16 -5.55
CA ALA A 37 -9.26 -5.61 -6.32
C ALA A 37 -8.78 -6.57 -7.41
N ASP A 38 -8.50 -5.98 -8.59
CA ASP A 38 -7.89 -6.67 -9.71
C ASP A 38 -6.37 -6.54 -9.60
N LEU A 39 -5.65 -7.66 -9.63
CA LEU A 39 -4.20 -7.68 -9.68
C LEU A 39 -3.74 -7.37 -11.12
N ILE A 40 -3.15 -6.19 -11.32
CA ILE A 40 -2.77 -5.67 -12.64
C ILE A 40 -1.37 -6.11 -13.05
N THR A 41 -0.47 -6.29 -12.08
CA THR A 41 0.88 -6.82 -12.30
C THR A 41 1.27 -7.78 -11.19
N GLY A 42 2.17 -8.72 -11.50
CA GLY A 42 2.76 -9.61 -10.51
C GLY A 42 1.90 -10.83 -10.17
N GLU A 43 1.18 -11.40 -11.14
CA GLU A 43 0.40 -12.63 -10.97
C GLU A 43 1.22 -13.80 -10.42
N ASN A 44 2.50 -13.87 -10.78
CA ASN A 44 3.45 -14.85 -10.24
C ASN A 44 3.69 -14.71 -8.71
N PHE A 45 3.29 -13.60 -8.11
CA PHE A 45 3.34 -13.35 -6.67
C PHE A 45 1.98 -13.57 -5.98
N ALA A 46 0.94 -14.01 -6.68
CA ALA A 46 -0.42 -14.14 -6.14
C ALA A 46 -0.52 -15.00 -4.86
N SER A 47 0.35 -15.98 -4.68
CA SER A 47 0.43 -16.83 -3.48
C SER A 47 1.31 -16.27 -2.35
N THR A 48 1.96 -15.13 -2.57
CA THR A 48 2.84 -14.50 -1.57
C THR A 48 2.03 -14.12 -0.33
N PRO A 49 2.49 -14.47 0.88
CA PRO A 49 1.79 -14.12 2.10
C PRO A 49 1.89 -12.62 2.40
N LEU A 50 0.84 -12.07 2.98
CA LEU A 50 0.79 -10.73 3.57
C LEU A 50 0.57 -10.89 5.08
N LEU A 51 1.30 -10.10 5.86
CA LEU A 51 1.27 -10.06 7.32
C LEU A 51 0.60 -8.80 7.86
N GLY A 52 0.06 -7.96 6.98
CA GLY A 52 -0.65 -6.76 7.37
C GLY A 52 -0.95 -5.85 6.19
N TYR A 53 -1.46 -4.66 6.51
CA TYR A 53 -1.65 -3.59 5.54
C TYR A 53 -1.45 -2.20 6.14
N THR A 54 -1.29 -1.22 5.28
CA THR A 54 -1.29 0.20 5.63
C THR A 54 -2.04 0.99 4.57
N VAL A 55 -3.04 1.77 4.98
CA VAL A 55 -3.84 2.63 4.12
C VAL A 55 -3.40 4.07 4.33
N VAL A 56 -3.07 4.75 3.23
CA VAL A 56 -2.58 6.13 3.27
C VAL A 56 -3.40 7.04 2.38
N ASP A 57 -3.56 8.27 2.83
CA ASP A 57 -3.91 9.39 1.95
C ASP A 57 -2.66 9.79 1.16
N SER A 58 -2.68 9.53 -0.15
CA SER A 58 -1.51 9.78 -1.01
C SER A 58 -1.17 11.25 -1.13
N LEU A 59 -2.18 12.13 -1.08
CA LEU A 59 -1.97 13.57 -1.23
C LEU A 59 -1.36 14.13 0.06
N GLU A 60 -1.91 13.75 1.20
CA GLU A 60 -1.38 14.15 2.52
C GLU A 60 0.06 13.63 2.71
N LEU A 61 0.31 12.38 2.33
CA LEU A 61 1.64 11.76 2.43
C LEU A 61 2.68 12.54 1.63
N VAL A 62 2.39 12.86 0.36
CA VAL A 62 3.34 13.53 -0.54
C VAL A 62 3.58 14.99 -0.18
N LEU A 63 2.54 15.70 0.27
CA LEU A 63 2.65 17.14 0.56
C LEU A 63 3.27 17.43 1.93
N ASN A 64 2.90 16.65 2.94
CA ASN A 64 3.14 17.04 4.33
C ASN A 64 4.15 16.15 5.05
N VAL A 65 4.21 14.86 4.72
CA VAL A 65 5.05 13.91 5.45
C VAL A 65 6.49 13.94 4.93
N PRO A 66 7.50 14.12 5.80
CA PRO A 66 8.90 14.02 5.39
C PRO A 66 9.23 12.63 4.81
N SER A 67 10.00 12.59 3.73
CA SER A 67 10.30 11.33 3.03
C SER A 67 11.00 10.27 3.90
N PHE A 68 11.83 10.68 4.86
CA PHE A 68 12.48 9.76 5.80
C PHE A 68 11.49 9.05 6.73
N ASP A 69 10.29 9.62 6.95
CA ASP A 69 9.25 8.99 7.76
C ASP A 69 8.49 7.90 6.98
N TYR A 70 8.61 7.81 5.65
CA TYR A 70 7.86 6.85 4.83
C TYR A 70 8.20 5.40 5.17
N VAL A 71 9.39 5.13 5.71
CA VAL A 71 9.78 3.78 6.16
C VAL A 71 8.82 3.23 7.22
N LYS A 72 8.18 4.10 8.01
CA LYS A 72 7.21 3.71 9.05
C LYS A 72 5.89 3.19 8.48
N LEU A 73 5.62 3.41 7.18
CA LEU A 73 4.49 2.78 6.49
C LEU A 73 4.61 1.25 6.45
N TYR A 74 5.82 0.71 6.62
CA TYR A 74 6.04 -0.73 6.73
C TYR A 74 5.76 -1.30 8.12
N GLY A 75 5.33 -0.50 9.10
CA GLY A 75 5.00 -0.97 10.46
C GLY A 75 6.07 -1.92 11.02
N ALA A 76 5.66 -3.11 11.45
CA ALA A 76 6.57 -4.14 11.94
C ALA A 76 7.25 -4.98 10.84
N THR A 77 6.73 -4.98 9.61
CA THR A 77 7.20 -5.83 8.51
C THR A 77 6.85 -5.29 7.13
N THR A 78 7.79 -5.37 6.20
CA THR A 78 7.60 -5.02 4.78
C THR A 78 6.69 -5.99 4.03
N GLN A 79 6.46 -7.18 4.61
CA GLN A 79 5.60 -8.23 4.06
C GLN A 79 4.12 -7.84 4.22
N ARG A 80 3.70 -6.73 3.63
CA ARG A 80 2.36 -6.14 3.78
C ARG A 80 1.87 -5.48 2.49
N ALA A 81 0.57 -5.19 2.46
CA ALA A 81 -0.03 -4.34 1.43
C ALA A 81 0.11 -2.84 1.77
N ALA A 82 0.62 -2.04 0.85
CA ALA A 82 0.60 -0.58 0.92
C ALA A 82 -0.53 -0.04 0.01
N ILE A 83 -1.56 0.54 0.60
CA ILE A 83 -2.78 0.96 -0.07
C ILE A 83 -2.81 2.48 -0.15
N PHE A 84 -2.69 3.00 -1.36
CA PHE A 84 -2.67 4.43 -1.64
C PHE A 84 -4.08 4.86 -2.09
N THR A 85 -4.69 5.75 -1.31
CA THR A 85 -6.02 6.32 -1.60
C THR A 85 -5.90 7.66 -2.32
N LYS A 86 -7.01 8.13 -2.91
CA LYS A 86 -7.07 9.37 -3.69
C LYS A 86 -6.05 9.39 -4.84
N VAL A 87 -5.75 8.22 -5.39
CA VAL A 87 -4.83 8.08 -6.52
C VAL A 87 -5.56 8.45 -7.80
N TYR A 88 -4.99 9.35 -8.60
CA TYR A 88 -5.48 9.65 -9.95
C TYR A 88 -4.80 8.80 -11.02
N TYR A 89 -3.47 8.92 -11.17
CA TYR A 89 -2.71 8.25 -12.23
C TYR A 89 -1.73 7.18 -11.73
N GLY A 90 -1.43 7.13 -10.43
CA GLY A 90 -0.51 6.13 -9.84
C GLY A 90 0.99 6.36 -10.09
N ARG A 91 1.39 7.32 -10.95
CA ARG A 91 2.81 7.67 -11.17
C ARG A 91 3.53 8.02 -9.86
N SER A 92 2.99 8.97 -9.10
CA SER A 92 3.64 9.52 -7.91
C SER A 92 3.91 8.44 -6.84
N PRO A 93 2.92 7.61 -6.43
CA PRO A 93 3.18 6.49 -5.52
C PRO A 93 4.29 5.54 -6.00
N MET A 94 4.29 5.15 -7.28
CA MET A 94 5.29 4.22 -7.80
C MET A 94 6.70 4.82 -7.84
N VAL A 95 6.82 6.09 -8.23
CA VAL A 95 8.11 6.81 -8.23
C VAL A 95 8.64 6.95 -6.81
N ALA A 96 7.78 7.28 -5.83
CA ALA A 96 8.18 7.36 -4.43
C ALA A 96 8.70 6.01 -3.90
N ILE A 97 8.00 4.92 -4.20
CA ILE A 97 8.42 3.57 -3.80
C ILE A 97 9.78 3.22 -4.42
N LYS A 98 9.97 3.48 -5.72
CA LYS A 98 11.25 3.23 -6.40
C LYS A 98 12.40 4.05 -5.79
N ALA A 99 12.15 5.33 -5.46
CA ALA A 99 13.15 6.18 -4.84
C ALA A 99 13.54 5.67 -3.45
N MET A 100 12.57 5.20 -2.64
CA MET A 100 12.84 4.60 -1.33
C MET A 100 13.68 3.33 -1.44
N GLN A 101 13.43 2.47 -2.42
CA GLN A 101 14.22 1.26 -2.63
C GLN A 101 15.72 1.55 -2.83
N ALA A 102 16.05 2.60 -3.59
CA ALA A 102 17.43 2.97 -3.85
C ALA A 102 18.15 3.50 -2.60
N GLY A 103 17.46 4.27 -1.76
CA GLY A 103 18.04 4.89 -0.56
C GLY A 103 18.00 4.02 0.70
N MET A 104 17.15 2.99 0.75
CA MET A 104 16.85 2.22 1.95
C MET A 104 17.08 0.70 1.75
N GLY A 105 18.10 0.31 0.99
CA GLY A 105 18.50 -1.11 0.90
C GLY A 105 17.46 -2.03 0.27
N GLY A 106 16.68 -1.56 -0.70
CA GLY A 106 15.69 -2.37 -1.42
C GLY A 106 14.35 -2.57 -0.71
N LEU A 107 14.09 -1.79 0.35
CA LEU A 107 12.81 -1.77 1.07
C LEU A 107 11.62 -1.54 0.13
N ARG A 108 10.70 -2.52 0.07
CA ARG A 108 9.48 -2.46 -0.77
C ARG A 108 8.31 -3.19 -0.09
N PRO A 109 7.06 -2.76 -0.33
CA PRO A 109 5.91 -3.52 0.13
C PRO A 109 5.77 -4.81 -0.69
N ALA A 110 5.10 -5.82 -0.11
CA ALA A 110 4.79 -7.07 -0.82
C ALA A 110 3.66 -6.89 -1.85
N LEU A 111 2.79 -5.91 -1.65
CA LEU A 111 1.71 -5.55 -2.57
C LEU A 111 1.48 -4.04 -2.52
N VAL A 112 1.28 -3.41 -3.67
CA VAL A 112 0.74 -2.04 -3.76
C VAL A 112 -0.71 -2.12 -4.23
N VAL A 113 -1.59 -1.35 -3.61
CA VAL A 113 -2.99 -1.24 -4.02
C VAL A 113 -3.34 0.23 -4.26
N PHE A 114 -3.99 0.52 -5.38
CA PHE A 114 -4.54 1.84 -5.66
C PHE A 114 -6.05 1.88 -5.44
N HIS A 115 -6.49 2.92 -4.74
CA HIS A 115 -7.88 3.29 -4.54
C HIS A 115 -8.13 4.70 -5.08
N GLY A 116 -9.20 4.87 -5.87
CA GLY A 116 -9.61 6.14 -6.48
C GLY A 116 -9.28 6.29 -7.97
N THR A 117 -8.60 5.31 -8.59
CA THR A 117 -8.34 5.30 -10.02
C THR A 117 -8.85 4.03 -10.70
N LYS A 118 -9.28 4.17 -11.95
CA LYS A 118 -9.67 3.07 -12.84
C LYS A 118 -8.55 2.70 -13.83
N LYS A 119 -7.47 3.50 -13.91
CA LYS A 119 -6.36 3.28 -14.85
C LYS A 119 -5.04 3.69 -14.23
N VAL A 120 -4.06 2.81 -14.35
CA VAL A 120 -2.68 3.12 -13.97
C VAL A 120 -1.96 3.71 -15.17
N ASP A 121 -1.19 4.75 -14.91
CA ASP A 121 -0.29 5.31 -15.90
C ASP A 121 0.80 4.32 -16.35
N GLN A 122 1.20 4.43 -17.62
CA GLN A 122 2.21 3.57 -18.23
C GLN A 122 3.54 3.55 -17.47
N LEU A 123 4.02 4.70 -16.97
CA LEU A 123 5.25 4.76 -16.19
C LEU A 123 5.09 4.01 -14.85
N GLY A 124 3.95 4.16 -14.19
CA GLY A 124 3.66 3.44 -12.95
C GLY A 124 3.65 1.93 -13.13
N LEU A 125 3.02 1.46 -14.22
CA LEU A 125 3.02 0.04 -14.59
C LEU A 125 4.42 -0.48 -14.91
N GLU A 126 5.22 0.29 -15.63
CA GLU A 126 6.58 -0.11 -15.99
C GLU A 126 7.47 -0.22 -14.75
N ILE A 127 7.36 0.73 -13.81
CA ILE A 127 8.05 0.65 -12.52
C ILE A 127 7.62 -0.62 -11.77
N ALA A 128 6.30 -0.88 -11.66
CA ALA A 128 5.79 -2.06 -10.97
C ALA A 128 6.37 -3.37 -11.53
N ARG A 129 6.42 -3.50 -12.86
CA ARG A 129 6.96 -4.70 -13.53
C ARG A 129 8.47 -4.85 -13.32
N ARG A 130 9.25 -3.79 -13.58
CA ARG A 130 10.73 -3.84 -13.49
C ARG A 130 11.20 -4.09 -12.06
N GLU A 131 10.53 -3.47 -11.09
CA GLU A 131 10.86 -3.62 -9.69
C GLU A 131 10.20 -4.85 -9.05
N ASN A 132 9.50 -5.69 -9.83
CA ASN A 132 8.78 -6.89 -9.35
C ASN A 132 7.89 -6.58 -8.13
N ILE A 133 7.09 -5.52 -8.24
CA ILE A 133 6.12 -5.09 -7.22
C ILE A 133 4.72 -5.46 -7.74
N PRO A 134 4.01 -6.39 -7.07
CA PRO A 134 2.62 -6.65 -7.37
C PRO A 134 1.80 -5.37 -7.19
N LEU A 135 0.97 -5.04 -8.18
CA LEU A 135 0.13 -3.85 -8.17
C LEU A 135 -1.32 -4.25 -8.43
N ALA A 136 -2.22 -3.87 -7.54
CA ALA A 136 -3.64 -4.12 -7.65
C ALA A 136 -4.45 -2.81 -7.64
N LEU A 137 -5.65 -2.85 -8.23
CA LEU A 137 -6.60 -1.74 -8.26
C LEU A 137 -7.90 -2.22 -7.65
N THR A 138 -8.33 -1.59 -6.54
CA THR A 138 -9.65 -1.87 -5.97
C THR A 138 -10.75 -1.19 -6.78
N ARG A 139 -11.87 -1.89 -6.98
CA ARG A 139 -13.10 -1.36 -7.58
C ARG A 139 -14.00 -0.65 -6.57
N ILE A 140 -13.70 -0.75 -5.28
CA ILE A 140 -14.42 -0.05 -4.23
C ILE A 140 -14.16 1.45 -4.37
N GLU A 141 -15.23 2.23 -4.50
CA GLU A 141 -15.13 3.70 -4.66
C GLU A 141 -15.19 4.45 -3.30
N ASP A 142 -15.90 3.88 -2.32
CA ASP A 142 -16.03 4.46 -0.98
C ASP A 142 -14.91 3.97 -0.05
N ILE A 143 -14.21 4.93 0.55
CA ILE A 143 -13.10 4.64 1.46
C ILE A 143 -13.58 3.94 2.74
N GLU A 144 -14.75 4.30 3.28
CA GLU A 144 -15.25 3.68 4.51
C GLU A 144 -15.59 2.20 4.30
N GLU A 145 -16.18 1.85 3.15
CA GLU A 145 -16.38 0.45 2.77
C GLU A 145 -15.06 -0.30 2.59
N LEU A 146 -14.05 0.29 1.94
CA LEU A 146 -12.72 -0.33 1.81
C LEU A 146 -12.11 -0.62 3.19
N ILE A 147 -12.15 0.35 4.11
CA ILE A 147 -11.65 0.20 5.48
C ILE A 147 -12.41 -0.88 6.24
N LYS A 148 -13.73 -0.94 6.10
CA LYS A 148 -14.56 -1.97 6.71
C LYS A 148 -14.19 -3.37 6.22
N ARG A 149 -13.95 -3.55 4.91
CA ARG A 149 -13.50 -4.84 4.36
C ARG A 149 -12.10 -5.21 4.81
N LEU A 150 -11.17 -4.25 4.82
CA LEU A 150 -9.82 -4.47 5.32
C LEU A 150 -9.81 -4.93 6.77
N ARG A 151 -10.67 -4.35 7.63
CA ARG A 151 -10.80 -4.73 9.03
C ARG A 151 -11.50 -6.08 9.25
N SER A 152 -12.24 -6.59 8.27
CA SER A 152 -12.91 -7.91 8.37
C SER A 152 -11.99 -9.10 8.08
N ILE A 153 -10.80 -8.84 7.49
CA ILE A 153 -9.76 -9.87 7.32
C ILE A 153 -9.39 -10.42 8.70
N ARG A 154 -9.40 -11.74 8.87
CA ARG A 154 -9.08 -12.41 10.13
C ARG A 154 -7.62 -12.84 10.17
#